data_AF-A0A945GTN9-F1
#
_entry.id   AF-A0A945GTN9-F1
#
_cell.length_a   1.000
_cell.length_b   1.000
_cell.length_c   1.000
_cell.angle_alpha   90.00
_cell.angle_beta   90.00
_cell.angle_gamma   90.00
#
_symmetry.space_group_name_H-M   'P 1'
#
loop_
_entity.id
_entity.type
_entity.pdbx_description
1 polymer ?
#
loop_
_entity_poly.entity_id
_entity_poly.type
_entity_poly.pdbx_seq_one_letter_code
_entity_poly.pdbx_strand_id
1 'polypeptide(L)' 'TSHLPKQWICTDEWYVYDRDPDATILMSVHDHPIAWCRLIGKGRSFYTGRGHTNASYAEDAFIEHIKGALRWVSP' A
#
# COMPACT_ATOMS: atom_id res chain seq x y z
N THR A 1 -5.75 2.57 -4.50
CA THR A 1 -6.40 2.76 -3.19
C THR A 1 -7.68 3.61 -3.25
N SER A 2 -8.06 4.23 -4.37
CA SER A 2 -9.28 5.07 -4.45
C SER A 2 -10.59 4.34 -4.16
N HIS A 3 -10.60 3.00 -4.29
CA HIS A 3 -11.75 2.14 -4.01
C HIS A 3 -11.96 1.84 -2.52
N LEU A 4 -10.97 2.15 -1.68
CA LEU A 4 -11.04 1.92 -0.24
C LEU A 4 -11.84 3.04 0.44
N PRO A 5 -12.57 2.73 1.53
CA PRO A 5 -13.15 3.77 2.37
C PRO A 5 -12.04 4.56 3.07
N LYS A 6 -12.39 5.72 3.63
CA LYS A 6 -11.44 6.57 4.38
C LYS A 6 -10.77 5.83 5.55
N GLN A 7 -11.49 4.92 6.18
CA GLN A 7 -11.02 4.05 7.26
C GLN A 7 -11.69 2.68 7.13
N TRP A 8 -10.93 1.62 7.39
CA TRP A 8 -11.42 0.24 7.48
C TRP A 8 -10.53 -0.56 8.44
N ILE A 9 -10.99 -1.75 8.79
CA ILE A 9 -10.25 -2.68 9.64
C ILE A 9 -9.78 -3.84 8.77
N CYS A 10 -8.51 -4.22 8.90
CA CYS A 10 -7.97 -5.45 8.33
C CYS A 10 -6.89 -6.01 9.27
N THR A 11 -6.62 -7.31 9.15
CA THR A 11 -5.62 -8.01 9.96
C THR A 11 -4.43 -8.35 9.10
N ASP A 12 -3.24 -7.97 9.55
CA ASP A 12 -1.97 -8.27 8.88
C ASP A 12 -0.81 -8.15 9.88
N GLU A 13 0.42 -8.46 9.45
CA GLU A 13 1.63 -8.03 10.18
C GLU A 13 1.98 -6.59 9.80
N TRP A 14 2.11 -5.71 10.78
CA TRP A 14 2.38 -4.28 10.56
C TRP A 14 3.81 -3.91 10.92
N TYR A 15 4.49 -3.27 9.98
CA TYR A 15 5.84 -2.75 10.17
C TYR A 15 5.83 -1.26 10.48
N VAL A 16 6.61 -0.86 11.49
CA VAL A 16 6.87 0.54 11.83
C VAL A 16 8.28 0.88 11.36
N TYR A 17 8.41 1.89 10.50
CA TYR A 17 9.69 2.34 9.97
C TYR A 17 10.34 3.35 10.91
N ASP A 18 11.67 3.38 10.90
CA ASP A 18 12.47 4.35 11.65
C ASP A 18 12.28 5.79 11.14
N ARG A 19 11.92 5.94 9.86
CA ARG A 19 11.66 7.21 9.18
C ARG A 19 10.49 7.09 8.23
N ASP A 20 9.74 8.17 8.12
CA ASP A 20 8.72 8.30 7.08
C ASP A 20 9.37 8.33 5.68
N PRO A 21 8.75 7.68 4.69
CA PRO A 21 9.29 7.67 3.34
C PRO A 21 9.10 9.04 2.70
N ASP A 22 10.13 9.52 2.01
CA ASP A 22 10.03 10.64 1.08
C ASP A 22 9.28 10.18 -0.19
N ALA A 23 7.95 10.14 -0.09
CA ALA A 23 7.03 9.58 -1.07
C ALA A 23 5.59 10.08 -0.83
N THR A 24 4.71 9.84 -1.80
CA THR A 24 3.27 10.04 -1.63
C THR A 24 2.69 8.91 -0.79
N ILE A 25 2.24 9.22 0.43
CA ILE A 25 1.60 8.26 1.32
C ILE A 25 0.19 7.94 0.80
N LEU A 26 -0.13 6.65 0.72
CA LEU A 26 -1.42 6.15 0.23
C LEU A 26 -2.29 5.58 1.35
N MET A 27 -1.67 4.99 2.36
CA MET A 27 -2.34 4.38 3.53
C MET A 27 -1.40 4.43 4.74
N SER A 28 -1.99 4.61 5.91
CA SER A 28 -1.31 4.54 7.21
C SER A 28 -2.11 3.70 8.21
N VAL A 29 -1.41 3.15 9.20
CA VAL A 29 -1.99 2.50 10.38
C VAL A 29 -1.47 3.23 11.60
N HIS A 30 -2.37 3.83 12.39
CA HIS A 30 -1.99 4.68 13.55
C HIS A 30 -0.90 5.71 13.20
N ASP A 31 -1.11 6.46 12.11
CA ASP A 31 -0.18 7.46 11.57
C ASP A 31 1.15 6.94 11.02
N HIS A 32 1.42 5.63 11.08
CA HIS A 32 2.59 5.02 10.45
C HIS A 32 2.29 4.68 8.98
N PRO A 33 3.07 5.18 8.00
CA PRO A 33 2.90 4.84 6.60
C PRO A 33 3.08 3.34 6.33
N ILE A 34 2.13 2.72 5.65
CA ILE A 34 2.20 1.29 5.28
C ILE A 34 2.10 1.06 3.77
N ALA A 35 1.75 2.07 2.99
CA ALA A 35 1.81 2.02 1.54
C ALA A 35 2.07 3.42 0.97
N TRP A 36 2.92 3.49 -0.04
CA TRP A 36 3.32 4.74 -0.68
C TRP A 36 3.75 4.51 -2.12
N CYS A 37 3.82 5.59 -2.88
CA CYS A 37 4.35 5.58 -4.23
C CYS A 37 5.25 6.78 -4.50
N ARG A 38 6.22 6.60 -5.40
CA ARG A 38 7.14 7.67 -5.81
C ARG A 38 7.68 7.46 -7.21
N LEU A 39 8.09 8.55 -7.83
CA LEU A 39 8.91 8.50 -9.04
C LEU A 39 10.35 8.17 -8.67
N ILE A 40 11.00 7.33 -9.47
CA ILE A 40 12.44 7.01 -9.37
C ILE A 40 13.03 7.15 -10.77
N GLY A 41 13.71 8.27 -11.02
CA GLY A 41 14.14 8.65 -12.36
C GLY A 41 12.93 8.78 -13.30
N LYS A 42 12.90 7.97 -14.36
CA LYS A 42 11.77 7.88 -15.31
C LYS A 42 10.75 6.80 -14.93
N GLY A 43 11.02 6.02 -13.88
CA GLY A 43 10.17 4.92 -13.45
C GLY A 43 9.20 5.31 -12.34
N ARG A 44 8.22 4.44 -12.12
CA ARG A 44 7.23 4.52 -11.05
C ARG A 44 7.48 3.37 -10.07
N SER A 45 7.61 3.67 -8.78
CA SER A 45 7.83 2.70 -7.72
C SER A 45 6.71 2.76 -6.69
N PHE A 46 6.20 1.59 -6.33
CA PHE A 46 5.10 1.42 -5.41
C PHE A 46 5.53 0.45 -4.31
N TYR A 47 5.14 0.74 -3.07
CA TYR A 47 5.37 -0.09 -1.91
C TYR A 47 4.07 -0.34 -1.13
N THR A 48 3.91 -1.54 -0.60
CA THR A 48 2.86 -1.90 0.36
C THR A 48 3.41 -2.89 1.39
N GLY A 49 3.19 -2.61 2.67
CA GLY A 49 3.53 -3.50 3.78
C GLY A 49 2.44 -4.52 4.10
N ARG A 50 1.28 -4.42 3.45
CA ARG A 50 0.22 -5.44 3.50
C ARG A 50 0.59 -6.69 2.69
N GLY A 51 0.04 -7.83 3.07
CA GLY A 51 0.17 -9.11 2.38
C GLY A 51 1.02 -10.15 3.12
N HIS A 52 1.26 -10.00 4.44
CA HIS A 52 1.96 -11.02 5.20
C HIS A 52 1.09 -12.27 5.40
N THR A 53 -0.23 -12.08 5.58
CA THR A 53 -1.15 -13.21 5.80
C THR A 53 -1.73 -13.75 4.49
N ASN A 54 -1.93 -15.07 4.42
CA ASN A 54 -2.66 -15.70 3.31
C ASN A 54 -4.09 -15.14 3.16
N ALA A 55 -4.72 -14.75 4.27
CA ALA A 55 -6.07 -14.19 4.29
C ALA A 55 -6.15 -12.87 3.52
N SER A 56 -5.09 -12.05 3.53
CA SER A 56 -5.05 -10.80 2.76
C SER A 56 -5.31 -11.05 1.28
N TYR A 57 -4.79 -12.13 0.69
CA TYR A 57 -4.99 -12.49 -0.71
C TYR A 57 -6.39 -13.05 -1.03
N ALA A 58 -7.23 -13.26 -0.02
CA ALA A 58 -8.66 -13.55 -0.21
C ALA A 58 -9.53 -12.29 -0.09
N GLU A 59 -8.97 -11.13 0.30
CA GLU A 59 -9.70 -9.87 0.37
C GLU A 59 -9.75 -9.17 -0.99
N ASP A 60 -10.96 -8.96 -1.54
CA ASP A 60 -11.15 -8.19 -2.77
C ASP A 60 -10.51 -6.80 -2.71
N ALA A 61 -10.62 -6.15 -1.54
CA ALA A 61 -10.04 -4.83 -1.29
C ALA A 61 -8.51 -4.83 -1.45
N PHE A 62 -7.83 -5.89 -1.01
CA PHE A 62 -6.37 -6.03 -1.15
C PHE A 62 -5.99 -6.41 -2.58
N ILE A 63 -6.75 -7.30 -3.24
CA ILE A 63 -6.53 -7.64 -4.65
C ILE A 63 -6.64 -6.39 -5.53
N GLU A 64 -7.68 -5.57 -5.36
CA GLU A 64 -7.83 -4.33 -6.12
C GLU A 64 -6.76 -3.28 -5.79
N HIS A 65 -6.22 -3.29 -4.57
CA HIS A 65 -5.06 -2.48 -4.19
C HIS A 65 -3.82 -2.88 -4.99
N ILE A 66 -3.51 -4.18 -5.09
CA ILE A 66 -2.38 -4.69 -5.89
C ILE A 66 -2.60 -4.44 -7.38
N LYS A 67 -3.80 -4.66 -7.92
CA LYS A 67 -4.11 -4.36 -9.33
C LYS A 67 -3.93 -2.87 -9.62
N GLY A 68 -4.38 -1.99 -8.72
CA GLY A 68 -4.17 -0.55 -8.82
C GLY A 68 -2.68 -0.17 -8.85
N ALA A 69 -1.88 -0.80 -7.99
CA ALA A 69 -0.43 -0.63 -7.97
C ALA A 69 0.22 -1.06 -9.28
N LEU A 70 -0.12 -2.25 -9.79
CA LEU A 70 0.39 -2.78 -11.06
C LEU A 70 0.06 -1.85 -12.23
N ARG A 71 -1.20 -1.44 -12.36
CA ARG A 71 -1.63 -0.47 -13.38
C ARG A 71 -0.85 0.84 -13.29
N TRP A 72 -0.54 1.30 -12.07
CA TRP A 72 0.21 2.52 -11.86
C TRP A 72 1.70 2.37 -12.18
N VAL A 73 2.36 1.25 -11.86
CA VAL A 73 3.81 1.08 -12.16
C VAL A 73 4.09 0.68 -13.61
N SER A 74 3.14 0.03 -14.28
CA SER A 74 3.26 -0.32 -15.70
C SER A 74 3.36 0.94 -16.58
N PRO A 75 4.18 0.95 -17.64
CA PRO A 75 4.40 2.10 -18.53
C PRO A 75 3.13 2.76 -19.06
#